data_AF-A0A1I5SA58-F1
#
_entry.id   AF-A0A1I5SA58-F1
#
_cell.length_a   1.000
_cell.length_b   1.000
_cell.length_c   1.000
_cell.angle_alpha   90.00
_cell.angle_beta   90.00
_cell.angle_gamma   90.00
#
_symmetry.space_group_name_H-M   'P 1'
#
loop_
_entity.id
_entity.type
_entity.pdbx_description
1 polymer ?
#
loop_
_entity_poly.entity_id
_entity_poly.type
_entity_poly.pdbx_seq_one_letter_code
_entity_poly.pdbx_strand_id
1 'polypeptide(L)'
;MRKRAVSVMIAAMMAMPVLTIAPSAAAVSCSDRNFIVEVVVNSAPVHSNYYGSAPVIARFNDGKLIHIDKLCINNFGNLWYHTDWPSTKGWIYRDYVEYYSG
;
A
#
# COMPACT_ATOMS: atom_id res chain seq x y z
N MET A 1 62.45 11.14 -42.83
CA MET A 1 61.23 11.48 -42.08
C MET A 1 60.04 11.63 -43.04
N ARG A 2 59.01 10.78 -42.96
CA ARG A 2 57.69 11.01 -43.57
C ARG A 2 56.61 10.43 -42.64
N LYS A 3 55.86 11.30 -41.96
CA LYS A 3 54.68 10.94 -41.16
C LYS A 3 53.50 10.72 -42.12
N ARG A 4 52.76 9.62 -42.01
CA ARG A 4 51.44 9.44 -42.63
C ARG A 4 50.37 9.49 -41.56
N ALA A 5 49.40 10.36 -41.77
CA ALA A 5 48.32 10.67 -40.85
C ALA A 5 47.18 9.64 -40.94
N VAL A 6 46.75 9.24 -39.75
CA VAL A 6 45.44 8.82 -39.23
C VAL A 6 44.23 9.02 -40.16
N SER A 7 43.35 8.01 -40.21
CA SER A 7 41.91 8.21 -40.42
C SER A 7 41.15 7.43 -39.35
N VAL A 8 40.48 8.17 -38.46
CA VAL A 8 39.67 7.65 -37.35
C VAL A 8 38.28 7.32 -37.89
N MET A 9 37.81 6.09 -37.64
CA MET A 9 36.40 5.73 -37.79
C MET A 9 35.58 6.41 -36.70
N ILE A 10 34.51 7.12 -37.05
CA ILE A 10 33.45 7.47 -36.10
C ILE A 10 32.11 7.03 -36.72
N ALA A 11 31.66 5.85 -36.32
CA ALA A 11 30.28 5.42 -36.53
C ALA A 11 29.42 6.07 -35.42
N ALA A 12 28.55 6.99 -35.80
CA ALA A 12 27.59 7.59 -34.90
C ALA A 12 26.45 6.60 -34.61
N MET A 13 26.50 5.92 -33.46
CA MET A 13 25.38 5.16 -32.91
C MET A 13 24.40 6.15 -32.27
N MET A 14 23.26 6.38 -32.92
CA MET A 14 22.16 7.17 -32.37
C MET A 14 21.52 6.39 -31.21
N ALA A 15 21.82 6.77 -29.97
CA ALA A 15 21.14 6.22 -28.79
C ALA A 15 19.69 6.71 -28.78
N MET A 16 18.73 5.80 -28.97
CA MET A 16 17.33 6.10 -28.76
C MET A 16 17.05 6.28 -27.26
N PRO A 17 16.30 7.32 -26.84
CA PRO A 17 15.91 7.46 -25.45
C PRO A 17 14.91 6.36 -25.10
N VAL A 18 15.29 5.48 -24.18
CA VAL A 18 14.34 4.55 -23.54
C VAL A 18 13.43 5.40 -22.65
N LEU A 19 12.14 5.48 -22.99
CA LEU A 19 11.12 6.04 -22.12
C LEU A 19 10.97 5.12 -20.90
N THR A 20 11.68 5.45 -19.82
CA THR A 20 11.48 4.79 -18.53
C THR A 20 10.15 5.27 -17.95
N ILE A 21 9.11 4.45 -18.03
CA ILE A 21 7.85 4.70 -17.34
C ILE A 21 8.13 4.50 -15.86
N ALA A 22 8.22 5.59 -15.08
CA ALA A 22 8.35 5.49 -13.64
C ALA A 22 7.10 4.80 -13.06
N PRO A 23 7.23 3.81 -12.16
CA PRO A 23 6.08 3.29 -11.46
C PRO A 23 5.46 4.44 -10.67
N SER A 24 4.18 4.73 -10.93
CA SER A 24 3.45 5.77 -10.22
C SER A 24 3.31 5.31 -8.77
N ALA A 25 3.94 6.01 -7.83
CA ALA A 25 3.78 5.72 -6.41
C ALA A 25 2.29 5.86 -6.05
N ALA A 26 1.70 4.84 -5.44
CA ALA A 26 0.35 4.97 -4.89
C ALA A 26 0.36 6.12 -3.87
N ALA A 27 -0.45 7.15 -4.10
CA ALA A 27 -0.52 8.29 -3.21
C ALA A 27 -1.10 7.82 -1.86
N VAL A 28 -0.34 8.02 -0.78
CA VAL A 28 -0.85 7.85 0.58
C VAL A 28 -2.03 8.79 0.73
N SER A 29 -3.19 8.23 1.07
CA SER A 29 -4.43 9.00 1.18
C SER A 29 -5.27 8.43 2.30
N CYS A 30 -5.96 9.31 3.01
CA CYS A 30 -6.85 8.95 4.10
C CYS A 30 -8.17 9.69 3.97
N SER A 31 -9.25 9.07 4.42
CA SER A 31 -10.57 9.70 4.44
C SER A 31 -11.38 9.21 5.61
N ASP A 32 -12.11 10.12 6.24
CA ASP A 32 -13.05 9.78 7.31
C ASP A 32 -14.25 9.04 6.73
N ARG A 33 -14.75 8.08 7.48
CA ARG A 33 -15.86 7.20 7.11
C ARG A 33 -16.67 6.84 8.35
N ASN A 34 -17.81 6.20 8.13
CA ASN A 34 -18.67 5.75 9.23
C ASN A 34 -19.48 4.54 8.73
N PHE A 35 -18.96 3.33 8.94
CA PHE A 35 -19.65 2.09 8.57
C PHE A 35 -19.25 0.94 9.48
N ILE A 36 -19.99 -0.17 9.40
CA ILE A 36 -19.70 -1.39 10.13
C ILE A 36 -19.18 -2.44 9.17
N VAL A 37 -18.17 -3.19 9.62
CA VAL A 37 -17.65 -4.37 8.93
C VAL A 37 -17.73 -5.59 9.83
N GLU A 38 -17.75 -6.76 9.21
CA GLU A 38 -17.62 -8.05 9.87
C GLU A 38 -16.26 -8.66 9.55
N VAL A 39 -15.60 -9.25 10.54
CA VAL A 39 -14.39 -10.04 10.33
C VAL A 39 -14.75 -11.39 9.73
N VAL A 40 -14.12 -11.73 8.61
CA VAL A 40 -14.39 -12.96 7.83
C VAL A 40 -13.21 -13.94 7.82
N VAL A 41 -12.28 -13.75 8.76
CA VAL A 41 -11.12 -14.63 8.96
C VAL A 41 -11.03 -15.04 10.42
N ASN A 42 -10.56 -16.27 10.67
CA ASN A 42 -10.44 -16.84 12.01
C ASN A 42 -9.76 -15.92 13.03
N SER A 43 -8.73 -15.17 12.60
CA SER A 43 -8.04 -14.23 13.49
C SER A 43 -7.33 -13.12 12.70
N ALA A 44 -7.97 -11.95 12.65
CA ALA A 44 -7.50 -10.77 11.98
C ALA A 44 -6.57 -9.95 12.90
N PRO A 45 -5.30 -9.72 12.53
CA PRO A 45 -4.42 -8.84 13.29
C PRO A 45 -4.86 -7.37 13.15
N VAL A 46 -4.86 -6.67 14.27
CA VAL A 46 -5.04 -5.21 14.34
C VAL A 46 -3.69 -4.60 14.65
N HIS A 47 -3.26 -3.69 13.79
CA HIS A 47 -1.96 -3.05 13.85
C HIS A 47 -2.05 -1.66 14.48
N SER A 48 -0.95 -1.17 15.06
CA SER A 48 -0.89 0.20 15.58
C SER A 48 -0.85 1.28 14.48
N ASN A 49 -0.58 0.90 13.23
CA ASN A 49 -0.55 1.80 12.07
C ASN A 49 -1.00 1.04 10.80
N TYR A 50 -1.32 1.75 9.71
CA TYR A 50 -1.84 1.19 8.45
C TYR A 50 -0.75 0.53 7.57
N TYR A 51 0.06 -0.32 8.19
CA TYR A 51 1.17 -1.06 7.59
C TYR A 51 1.25 -2.47 8.16
N GLY A 52 1.47 -3.47 7.30
CA GLY A 52 1.62 -4.86 7.73
C GLY A 52 2.84 -5.11 8.62
N SER A 53 3.86 -4.23 8.54
CA SER A 53 5.04 -4.25 9.40
C SER A 53 4.84 -3.58 10.76
N ALA A 54 3.74 -2.85 10.97
CA ALA A 54 3.48 -2.20 12.25
C ALA A 54 3.16 -3.26 13.34
N PRO A 55 3.47 -3.00 14.62
CA PRO A 55 3.15 -3.92 15.70
C PRO A 55 1.67 -4.31 15.75
N VAL A 56 1.40 -5.60 15.98
CA VAL A 56 0.06 -6.11 16.25
C VAL A 56 -0.29 -5.79 17.71
N ILE A 57 -1.38 -5.05 17.91
CA ILE A 57 -1.85 -4.61 19.24
C ILE A 57 -3.08 -5.37 19.72
N ALA A 58 -3.79 -6.04 18.81
CA ALA A 58 -4.91 -6.92 19.13
C ALA A 58 -5.17 -7.92 17.99
N ARG A 59 -6.05 -8.89 18.25
CA ARG A 59 -6.62 -9.73 17.21
C ARG A 59 -8.13 -9.79 17.35
N PHE A 60 -8.83 -9.69 16.24
CA PHE A 60 -10.27 -9.87 16.17
C PHE A 60 -10.60 -11.21 15.55
N ASN A 61 -11.59 -11.91 16.11
CA ASN A 61 -12.00 -13.21 15.64
C ASN A 61 -13.10 -13.09 14.59
N ASP A 62 -13.29 -14.16 13.83
CA ASP A 62 -14.38 -14.32 12.86
C ASP A 62 -15.75 -13.96 13.45
N GLY A 63 -16.60 -13.33 12.64
CA GLY A 63 -17.94 -12.86 13.02
C GLY A 63 -17.96 -11.60 13.89
N LYS A 64 -16.79 -11.04 14.27
CA LYS A 64 -16.76 -9.81 15.07
C LYS A 64 -17.18 -8.61 14.22
N LEU A 65 -18.22 -7.91 14.66
CA LEU A 65 -18.63 -6.62 14.09
C LEU A 65 -17.74 -5.49 14.63
N ILE A 66 -17.31 -4.60 13.73
CA ILE A 66 -16.37 -3.51 14.02
C ILE A 66 -16.87 -2.22 13.37
N HIS A 67 -16.88 -1.14 14.12
CA HIS A 67 -17.11 0.19 13.61
C HIS A 67 -15.83 0.79 13.02
N ILE A 68 -15.93 1.31 11.79
CA ILE A 68 -14.85 1.95 11.05
C ILE A 68 -15.12 3.44 10.92
N ASP A 69 -14.18 4.25 11.42
CA ASP A 69 -14.21 5.72 11.40
C ASP A 69 -13.29 6.34 10.33
N LYS A 70 -12.32 5.56 9.81
CA LYS A 70 -11.36 6.05 8.82
C LYS A 70 -10.85 4.95 7.92
N LEU A 71 -10.49 5.33 6.70
CA LEU A 71 -9.73 4.47 5.79
C LEU A 71 -8.48 5.17 5.28
N CYS A 72 -7.41 4.41 5.10
CA CYS A 72 -6.15 4.89 4.56
C CYS A 72 -5.57 3.92 3.54
N ILE A 73 -5.07 4.46 2.43
CA ILE A 73 -4.23 3.75 1.47
C ILE A 73 -2.78 4.08 1.83
N ASN A 74 -1.96 3.05 2.03
CA ASN A 74 -0.52 3.24 2.28
C ASN A 74 0.28 3.37 0.98
N ASN A 75 1.59 3.62 1.08
CA ASN A 75 2.48 3.79 -0.07
C ASN A 75 2.67 2.52 -0.93
N PHE A 76 2.19 1.36 -0.45
CA PHE A 76 2.14 0.11 -1.20
C PHE A 76 0.79 -0.10 -1.90
N GLY A 77 -0.14 0.86 -1.83
CA GLY A 77 -1.48 0.74 -2.40
C GLY A 77 -2.45 -0.12 -1.57
N ASN A 78 -2.06 -0.53 -0.37
CA ASN A 78 -2.91 -1.34 0.51
C ASN A 78 -3.94 -0.48 1.22
N LEU A 79 -5.21 -0.89 1.19
CA LEU A 79 -6.31 -0.25 1.93
C LEU A 79 -6.42 -0.81 3.35
N TRP A 80 -6.46 0.10 4.32
CA TRP A 80 -6.58 -0.19 5.74
C TRP A 80 -7.76 0.57 6.33
N TYR A 81 -8.41 -0.04 7.31
CA TYR A 81 -9.51 0.55 8.05
C TYR A 81 -9.09 0.79 9.50
N HIS A 82 -9.37 1.99 9.99
CA HIS A 82 -9.19 2.31 11.39
C HIS A 82 -10.43 1.89 12.16
N THR A 83 -10.23 1.30 13.34
CA THR A 83 -11.30 0.77 14.17
C THR A 83 -11.53 1.69 15.35
N ASP A 84 -12.72 2.26 15.50
CA ASP A 84 -13.06 3.12 16.66
C ASP A 84 -13.69 2.31 17.80
N TRP A 85 -13.07 1.19 18.16
CA TRP A 85 -13.58 0.35 19.24
C TRP A 85 -13.03 0.81 20.60
N PRO A 86 -13.85 0.86 21.68
CA PRO A 86 -13.44 1.45 22.96
C PRO A 86 -12.18 0.81 23.56
N SER A 87 -12.01 -0.50 23.40
CA SER A 87 -10.90 -1.27 23.96
C SER A 87 -9.73 -1.47 23.01
N THR A 88 -9.88 -1.16 21.72
CA THR A 88 -8.86 -1.40 20.70
C THR A 88 -9.03 -0.42 19.54
N LYS A 89 -8.17 0.60 19.51
CA LYS A 89 -8.07 1.53 18.38
C LYS A 89 -6.82 1.19 17.58
N GLY A 90 -7.00 0.87 16.30
CA GLY A 90 -5.91 0.45 15.43
C GLY A 90 -6.38 0.24 14.01
N TRP A 91 -5.54 -0.43 13.22
CA TRP A 91 -5.71 -0.59 11.78
C TRP A 91 -5.84 -2.06 11.41
N ILE A 92 -6.92 -2.39 10.72
CA ILE A 92 -7.17 -3.71 10.17
C ILE A 92 -7.05 -3.65 8.65
N TYR A 93 -6.43 -4.68 8.06
CA TYR A 93 -6.33 -4.78 6.61
C TYR A 93 -7.70 -5.10 6.01
N ARG A 94 -8.06 -4.43 4.91
CA ARG A 94 -9.37 -4.58 4.26
C ARG A 94 -9.74 -6.04 4.01
N ASP A 95 -8.80 -6.86 3.54
CA ASP A 95 -9.10 -8.22 3.09
C ASP A 95 -9.44 -9.19 4.23
N TYR A 96 -9.38 -8.75 5.49
CA TYR A 96 -9.84 -9.52 6.64
C TYR A 96 -11.30 -9.26 7.01
N VAL A 97 -11.96 -8.34 6.32
CA VAL A 97 -13.31 -7.89 6.66
C VAL A 97 -14.19 -7.69 5.44
N GLU A 98 -15.49 -7.79 5.65
CA GLU A 98 -16.51 -7.48 4.64
C GLU A 98 -17.49 -6.42 5.16
N TYR A 99 -18.15 -5.71 4.24
CA TYR A 99 -19.21 -4.77 4.63
C TYR A 99 -20.35 -5.53 5.27
N TYR A 100 -20.71 -5.14 6.50
CA TYR A 100 -21.85 -5.73 7.17
C TYR A 100 -23.15 -5.22 6.52
N SER A 101 -23.95 -6.13 5.99
CA SER A 101 -25.16 -5.84 5.21
C SER A 101 -26.44 -6.38 5.86
N GLY A 102 -26.38 -6.63 7.18
CA GLY A 102 -27.41 -7.33 7.96
C GLY A 102 -28.86 -6.89 7.75
#